data_AF-A0A7V8WSI0-F1
#
_entry.id   AF-A0A7V8WSI0-F1
#
_cell.length_a   1.000
_cell.length_b   1.000
_cell.length_c   1.000
_cell.angle_alpha   90.00
_cell.angle_beta   90.00
_cell.angle_gamma   90.00
#
_symmetry.space_group_name_H-M   'P 1'
#
loop_
_entity.id
_entity.type
_entity.pdbx_description
1 polymer ?
#
loop_
_entity_poly.entity_id
_entity_poly.type
_entity_poly.pdbx_seq_one_letter_code
_entity_poly.pdbx_strand_id
1 'polypeptide(L)'
;MTQYIVRRLIHAVFVIWGCATLVFFLIRMIPGDPVLLMLGPEYSPAAAEALRAKLGLDEPVLVQYFTWLGNMLVGDLGTSITGSETVAGAILTSLPKTLSLTLLGFVIAVVIAVPTGIMAAIRRNSPLDYLV
;
A
#
# COMPACT_ATOMS: atom_id res chain seq x y z
N MET A 1 12.21 -27.60 -2.95
CA MET A 1 11.20 -26.58 -3.35
C MET A 1 10.34 -26.12 -2.18
N THR A 2 9.72 -27.01 -1.40
CA THR A 2 8.87 -26.65 -0.24
C THR A 2 9.59 -25.78 0.80
N GLN A 3 10.80 -26.14 1.21
CA GLN A 3 11.61 -25.35 2.15
C GLN A 3 11.92 -23.93 1.63
N TYR A 4 12.14 -23.79 0.32
CA TYR A 4 12.37 -22.49 -0.32
C TYR A 4 11.10 -21.63 -0.30
N ILE A 5 9.95 -22.21 -0.63
CA ILE A 5 8.65 -21.52 -0.60
C ILE A 5 8.33 -21.05 0.81
N VAL A 6 8.46 -21.93 1.82
CA VAL A 6 8.21 -21.59 3.22
C VAL A 6 9.09 -20.44 3.69
N ARG A 7 10.41 -20.52 3.43
CA ARG A 7 11.35 -19.43 3.78
C ARG A 7 10.97 -18.11 3.10
N ARG A 8 10.54 -18.15 1.84
CA ARG A 8 10.12 -16.96 1.10
C ARG A 8 8.81 -16.37 1.61
N LEU A 9 7.85 -17.20 2.00
CA LEU A 9 6.61 -16.75 2.63
C LEU A 9 6.87 -16.08 3.98
N ILE A 10 7.76 -16.66 4.81
CA ILE A 10 8.16 -16.05 6.07
C ILE A 10 8.77 -14.67 5.83
N HIS A 11 9.71 -14.55 4.88
CA HIS A 11 10.30 -13.26 4.52
C HIS A 11 9.23 -12.26 4.05
N ALA A 12 8.29 -12.70 3.22
CA ALA A 12 7.21 -11.84 2.73
C ALA A 12 6.34 -11.31 3.89
N VAL A 13 5.96 -12.18 4.84
CA VAL A 13 5.20 -11.78 6.04
C VAL A 13 5.97 -10.75 6.85
N PHE A 14 7.27 -10.95 7.10
CA PHE A 14 8.10 -9.98 7.82
C PHE A 14 8.19 -8.63 7.11
N VAL A 15 8.35 -8.63 5.79
CA VAL A 15 8.39 -7.39 4.99
C VAL A 15 7.05 -6.67 5.04
N ILE A 16 5.94 -7.38 4.81
CA ILE A 16 4.59 -6.80 4.86
C ILE A 16 4.31 -6.22 6.24
N TRP A 17 4.61 -6.97 7.30
CA TRP A 17 4.44 -6.52 8.68
C TRP A 17 5.30 -5.29 8.98
N GLY A 18 6.56 -5.26 8.56
CA GLY A 18 7.45 -4.11 8.70
C GLY A 18 6.91 -2.87 7.98
N CYS A 19 6.48 -3.03 6.73
CA CYS A 19 5.86 -1.95 5.95
C CYS A 19 4.56 -1.45 6.59
N ALA A 20 3.67 -2.34 7.00
CA ALA A 20 2.41 -1.98 7.66
C ALA A 20 2.65 -1.21 8.96
N THR A 21 3.59 -1.67 9.77
CA THR A 21 4.00 -1.00 11.02
C THR A 21 4.56 0.38 10.73
N LEU A 22 5.45 0.49 9.75
CA LEU A 22 6.03 1.77 9.35
C LEU A 22 4.96 2.75 8.86
N VAL A 23 4.03 2.31 8.01
CA VAL A 23 2.91 3.14 7.52
C VAL A 23 2.02 3.60 8.67
N PHE A 24 1.68 2.71 9.61
CA PHE A 24 0.88 3.06 10.79
C PHE A 24 1.49 4.20 11.60
N PHE A 25 2.81 4.13 11.86
CA PHE A 25 3.50 5.20 12.59
C PHE A 25 3.65 6.46 11.74
N LEU A 26 4.01 6.34 10.45
CA LEU A 26 4.15 7.50 9.57
C LEU A 26 2.88 8.32 9.49
N ILE A 27 1.71 7.68 9.35
CA ILE A 27 0.43 8.38 9.28
C ILE A 27 0.14 9.12 10.59
N ARG A 28 0.47 8.54 11.76
CA ARG A 28 0.31 9.21 13.06
C ARG A 28 1.28 10.36 13.31
N MET A 29 2.41 10.37 12.61
CA MET A 29 3.37 11.48 12.68
C MET A 29 2.94 12.67 11.83
N ILE A 30 1.96 12.50 10.94
CA ILE A 30 1.39 13.62 10.17
C ILE A 30 0.71 14.56 11.17
N PRO A 31 1.11 15.85 11.22
CA PRO A 31 0.45 16.81 12.09
C PRO A 31 -0.98 17.07 11.59
N GLY A 32 -1.94 17.01 12.51
CA GLY A 32 -3.36 17.21 12.22
C GLY A 32 -4.23 16.20 12.98
N ASP A 33 -5.45 16.60 13.30
CA ASP A 33 -6.40 15.71 13.96
C ASP A 33 -7.36 15.12 12.93
N PRO A 34 -7.34 13.79 12.69
CA PRO A 34 -8.21 13.15 11.70
C PRO A 34 -9.69 13.36 12.02
N VAL A 35 -10.07 13.48 13.30
CA VAL A 35 -11.46 13.73 13.69
C VAL A 35 -11.92 15.11 13.28
N LEU A 36 -11.05 16.11 13.38
CA LEU A 36 -11.35 17.46 12.94
C LEU A 36 -11.44 17.53 11.41
N LEU A 37 -10.59 16.78 10.70
CA LEU A 37 -10.64 16.67 9.24
C LEU A 37 -11.94 16.03 8.76
N MET A 38 -12.46 15.03 9.48
CA MET A 38 -13.71 14.34 9.12
C MET A 38 -14.97 15.15 9.45
N LEU A 39 -14.97 15.89 10.58
CA LEU A 39 -16.12 16.69 11.00
C LEU A 39 -16.19 18.06 10.31
N GLY A 40 -15.07 18.57 9.80
CA GLY A 40 -14.99 19.87 9.15
C GLY A 40 -14.95 21.05 10.13
N PRO A 41 -15.02 22.30 9.62
CA PRO A 41 -14.80 23.51 10.42
C PRO A 41 -15.90 23.81 11.44
N GLU A 42 -17.14 23.37 11.18
CA GLU A 42 -18.26 23.50 12.11
C GLU A 42 -18.54 22.16 12.78
N TYR A 43 -17.91 21.92 13.94
CA TYR A 43 -18.12 20.69 14.70
C TYR A 43 -18.51 20.98 16.15
N SER A 44 -19.36 20.11 16.71
CA SER A 44 -19.62 20.09 18.16
C SER A 44 -18.50 19.34 18.88
N PRO A 45 -17.93 19.87 19.98
CA PRO A 45 -16.92 19.17 20.77
C PRO A 45 -17.36 17.75 21.18
N ALA A 46 -18.64 17.59 21.55
CA ALA A 46 -19.21 16.31 21.91
C ALA A 46 -19.22 15.30 20.73
N ALA A 47 -19.44 15.78 19.50
CA ALA A 47 -19.38 14.94 18.31
C ALA A 47 -17.93 14.50 18.02
N ALA A 48 -16.94 15.35 18.28
CA ALA A 48 -15.54 15.02 18.13
C ALA A 48 -15.08 13.95 19.14
N GLU A 49 -15.47 14.06 20.40
CA GLU A 49 -15.16 13.04 21.41
C GLU A 49 -15.84 11.70 21.09
N ALA A 50 -17.11 11.72 20.71
CA ALA A 50 -17.83 10.52 20.30
C ALA A 50 -17.18 9.84 19.08
N LEU A 51 -16.71 10.62 18.11
CA LEU A 51 -16.02 10.08 16.94
C LEU A 51 -14.62 9.54 17.29
N ARG A 52 -13.87 10.19 18.20
CA ARG A 52 -12.59 9.67 18.69
C ARG A 52 -12.76 8.30 19.35
N ALA A 53 -13.74 8.17 20.24
CA ALA A 53 -14.05 6.91 20.91
C ALA A 53 -14.48 5.83 19.90
N LYS A 54 -15.31 6.19 18.92
CA LYS A 54 -15.75 5.26 17.86
C LYS A 54 -14.58 4.76 17.00
N LEU A 55 -13.58 5.60 16.75
CA LEU A 55 -12.39 5.25 15.97
C LEU A 55 -11.28 4.62 16.84
N GLY A 56 -11.48 4.48 18.16
CA GLY A 56 -10.48 3.99 19.11
C GLY A 56 -9.25 4.90 19.23
N LEU A 57 -9.36 6.18 18.84
CA LEU A 57 -8.24 7.13 18.85
C LEU A 57 -7.85 7.56 20.28
N ASP A 58 -8.74 7.32 21.24
CA ASP A 58 -8.57 7.53 22.68
C ASP A 58 -7.82 6.38 23.39
N GLU A 59 -7.62 5.25 22.73
CA GLU A 59 -6.92 4.09 23.31
C GLU A 59 -5.39 4.25 23.28
N PRO A 60 -4.62 3.49 24.07
CA PRO A 60 -3.17 3.45 23.96
C PRO A 60 -2.72 3.04 22.55
N VAL A 61 -1.64 3.66 22.04
CA VAL A 61 -1.13 3.44 20.66
C VAL A 61 -0.93 1.97 20.31
N LEU A 62 -0.50 1.14 21.27
CA LEU A 62 -0.33 -0.29 21.06
C LEU A 62 -1.67 -1.00 20.80
N VAL A 63 -2.73 -0.65 21.53
CA VAL A 63 -4.06 -1.25 21.33
C VAL A 63 -4.56 -0.89 19.94
N GLN A 64 -4.47 0.40 19.57
CA GLN A 64 -4.86 0.87 18.25
C GLN A 64 -4.08 0.15 17.13
N TYR A 65 -2.79 -0.14 17.33
CA TYR A 65 -1.96 -0.86 16.38
C TYR A 65 -2.44 -2.30 16.17
N PHE A 66 -2.66 -3.05 17.25
CA PHE A 66 -3.11 -4.43 17.16
C PHE A 66 -4.53 -4.56 16.63
N THR A 67 -5.43 -3.65 17.01
CA THR A 67 -6.80 -3.58 16.45
C THR A 67 -6.75 -3.31 14.96
N TRP A 68 -5.97 -2.31 14.52
CA TRP A 68 -5.80 -1.99 13.10
C TRP A 68 -5.18 -3.15 12.31
N LEU A 69 -4.12 -3.76 12.85
CA LEU A 69 -3.46 -4.90 12.21
C LEU A 69 -4.39 -6.12 12.11
N GLY A 70 -5.19 -6.39 13.15
CA GLY A 70 -6.19 -7.45 13.17
C GLY A 70 -7.26 -7.26 12.10
N ASN A 71 -7.82 -6.05 12.00
CA ASN A 71 -8.81 -5.70 10.97
C ASN A 71 -8.24 -5.89 9.56
N MET A 72 -7.00 -5.43 9.32
CA MET A 72 -6.32 -5.59 8.04
C MET A 72 -6.16 -7.06 7.63
N LEU A 73 -5.88 -7.96 8.58
CA LEU A 73 -5.71 -9.40 8.32
C LEU A 73 -7.03 -10.08 7.91
N VAL A 74 -8.18 -9.57 8.38
CA VAL A 74 -9.51 -10.07 7.99
C VAL A 74 -10.04 -9.36 6.72
N GLY A 75 -9.28 -8.41 6.19
CA GLY A 75 -9.62 -7.65 4.98
C GLY A 75 -10.44 -6.39 5.25
N ASP A 76 -10.64 -6.02 6.52
CA ASP A 76 -11.25 -4.75 6.89
C ASP A 76 -10.17 -3.65 6.93
N LEU A 77 -10.12 -2.85 5.88
CA LEU A 77 -9.20 -1.72 5.74
C LEU A 77 -9.80 -0.40 6.28
N GLY A 78 -11.03 -0.43 6.79
CA GLY A 78 -11.75 0.73 7.25
C GLY A 78 -12.26 1.65 6.13
N THR A 79 -12.63 2.86 6.54
CA THR A 79 -13.16 3.92 5.66
C THR A 79 -12.12 5.00 5.44
N SER A 80 -12.19 5.66 4.28
CA SER A 80 -11.35 6.83 4.02
C SER A 80 -11.66 7.97 5.00
N ILE A 81 -10.63 8.76 5.33
CA ILE A 81 -10.75 9.95 6.17
C ILE A 81 -11.27 11.13 5.34
N THR A 82 -10.86 11.21 4.07
CA THR A 82 -11.24 12.29 3.14
C THR A 82 -12.42 11.93 2.26
N GLY A 83 -12.75 10.65 2.13
CA GLY A 83 -13.88 10.14 1.35
C GLY A 83 -14.82 9.33 2.23
N SER A 84 -16.09 9.25 1.85
CA SER A 84 -17.11 8.44 2.54
C SER A 84 -17.11 6.97 2.11
N GLU A 85 -16.14 6.53 1.31
CA GLU A 85 -16.04 5.17 0.80
C GLU A 85 -15.09 4.28 1.62
N THR A 86 -15.25 2.97 1.48
CA THR A 86 -14.33 2.00 2.08
C THR A 86 -12.99 2.02 1.36
N VAL A 87 -11.89 1.85 2.10
CA VAL A 87 -10.55 1.81 1.51
C VAL A 87 -10.43 0.66 0.51
N ALA A 88 -11.02 -0.50 0.80
CA ALA A 88 -11.08 -1.62 -0.11
C ALA A 88 -11.81 -1.27 -1.43
N GLY A 89 -12.92 -0.52 -1.34
CA GLY A 89 -13.65 -0.02 -2.52
C GLY A 89 -12.79 0.92 -3.37
N ALA A 90 -12.10 1.88 -2.74
CA ALA A 90 -11.20 2.80 -3.42
C ALA A 90 -10.03 2.10 -4.13
N ILE A 91 -9.49 1.02 -3.53
CA ILE A 91 -8.46 0.19 -4.16
C ILE A 91 -9.05 -0.53 -5.38
N LEU A 92 -10.22 -1.14 -5.25
CA LEU A 92 -10.87 -1.87 -6.34
C LEU A 92 -11.24 -0.97 -7.52
N THR A 93 -11.66 0.27 -7.28
CA THR A 93 -11.96 1.23 -8.36
C THR A 93 -10.69 1.75 -9.05
N SER A 94 -9.57 1.76 -8.35
CA SER A 94 -8.27 2.19 -8.89
C SER A 94 -7.52 1.06 -9.60
N LEU A 95 -7.73 -0.19 -9.19
CA LEU A 95 -7.03 -1.37 -9.69
C LEU A 95 -7.04 -1.50 -11.24
N PRO A 96 -8.17 -1.33 -11.96
CA PRO A 96 -8.18 -1.47 -13.42
C PRO A 96 -7.32 -0.42 -14.13
N LYS A 97 -7.22 0.79 -13.55
CA LYS A 97 -6.42 1.89 -14.11
C LYS A 97 -4.93 1.59 -13.97
N THR A 98 -4.50 1.09 -12.82
CA THR A 98 -3.11 0.67 -12.62
C THR A 98 -2.77 -0.51 -13.51
N LEU A 99 -3.64 -1.52 -13.57
CA LEU A 99 -3.40 -2.71 -14.41
C LEU A 99 -3.28 -2.35 -15.89
N SER A 100 -4.11 -1.45 -16.42
CA SER A 100 -4.02 -1.06 -17.82
C SER A 100 -2.71 -0.34 -18.14
N LEU A 101 -2.28 0.58 -17.28
CA LEU A 101 -1.01 1.29 -17.42
C LEU A 101 0.20 0.36 -17.27
N THR A 102 0.19 -0.50 -16.26
CA THR A 102 1.26 -1.49 -16.03
C THR A 102 1.35 -2.46 -17.18
N LEU A 103 0.23 -2.96 -17.71
CA LEU A 103 0.22 -3.89 -18.83
C LEU A 103 0.77 -3.23 -20.09
N LEU A 104 0.37 -2.00 -20.39
CA LEU A 104 0.89 -1.26 -21.54
C LEU A 104 2.40 -1.01 -21.41
N GLY A 105 2.85 -0.55 -20.24
CA GLY A 105 4.28 -0.35 -19.95
C GLY A 105 5.07 -1.65 -20.06
N PHE A 106 4.52 -2.75 -19.56
CA PHE A 106 5.13 -4.08 -19.66
C PHE A 106 5.25 -4.53 -21.12
N VAL A 107 4.21 -4.36 -21.94
CA VAL A 107 4.26 -4.69 -23.37
C VAL A 107 5.34 -3.88 -24.07
N ILE A 108 5.40 -2.57 -23.85
CA ILE A 108 6.43 -1.71 -24.44
C ILE A 108 7.82 -2.16 -23.99
N ALA A 109 8.00 -2.42 -22.69
CA ALA A 109 9.26 -2.90 -22.13
C ALA A 109 9.70 -4.22 -22.76
N VAL A 110 8.80 -5.18 -22.92
CA VAL A 110 9.10 -6.47 -23.56
C VAL A 110 9.44 -6.29 -25.04
N VAL A 111 8.68 -5.48 -25.77
CA VAL A 111 8.91 -5.20 -27.20
C VAL A 111 10.27 -4.55 -27.44
N ILE A 112 10.80 -3.78 -26.49
CA ILE A 112 12.14 -3.18 -26.60
C ILE A 112 13.20 -4.14 -26.07
N ALA A 113 13.04 -4.62 -24.84
CA ALA A 113 14.05 -5.39 -24.12
C ALA A 113 14.35 -6.76 -24.76
N VAL A 114 13.35 -7.42 -25.34
CA VAL A 114 13.57 -8.74 -25.97
C VAL A 114 14.41 -8.61 -27.23
N PRO A 115 14.09 -7.77 -28.23
CA PRO A 115 14.93 -7.59 -29.40
C PRO A 115 16.33 -7.07 -29.06
N THR A 116 16.44 -6.09 -28.16
CA THR A 116 17.76 -5.55 -27.78
C THR A 116 18.59 -6.59 -27.04
N GLY A 117 17.97 -7.39 -26.15
CA GLY A 117 18.62 -8.52 -25.50
C GLY A 117 19.07 -9.61 -26.47
N ILE A 118 18.26 -9.92 -27.50
CA ILE A 118 18.65 -10.86 -28.57
C ILE A 118 19.84 -10.30 -29.37
N MET A 119 19.83 -9.01 -29.72
CA MET A 119 20.92 -8.37 -30.43
C MET A 119 22.23 -8.39 -29.65
N ALA A 120 22.18 -8.10 -28.34
CA ALA A 120 23.34 -8.19 -27.45
C ALA A 120 23.87 -9.65 -27.39
N ALA A 121 22.98 -10.64 -27.27
CA ALA A 121 23.35 -12.05 -27.24
C ALA A 121 24.03 -12.54 -28.53
N ILE A 122 23.53 -12.11 -29.71
CA ILE A 122 24.10 -12.51 -31.01
C ILE A 122 25.41 -11.77 -31.30
N ARG A 123 25.54 -10.50 -30.88
CA ARG A 123 26.73 -9.66 -31.11
C ARG A 123 27.58 -9.48 -29.85
N ARG A 124 27.75 -10.57 -29.10
CA ARG A 124 28.52 -10.63 -27.86
C ARG A 124 29.93 -10.05 -28.04
N ASN A 125 30.38 -9.20 -27.10
CA ASN A 125 31.65 -8.46 -27.11
C ASN A 125 31.79 -7.38 -28.21
N SER A 126 30.71 -6.93 -28.84
CA SER A 126 30.72 -5.79 -29.77
C SER A 126 30.36 -4.47 -29.07
N PRO A 127 30.64 -3.29 -29.65
CA PRO A 127 30.23 -2.01 -29.07
C PRO A 127 28.72 -1.89 -28.83
N LEU A 128 27.90 -2.61 -29.61
CA LEU A 128 26.45 -2.67 -29.45
C LEU A 128 26.00 -3.52 -28.25
N ASP A 129 26.87 -4.41 -27.73
CA ASP A 129 26.65 -5.17 -26.50
C ASP A 129 26.82 -4.28 -25.25
N TYR A 130 27.67 -3.24 -25.34
CA TYR A 130 27.92 -2.30 -24.24
C TYR A 130 26.98 -1.08 -24.24
N LEU A 131 26.28 -0.81 -25.35
CA LEU A 131 25.34 0.31 -25.50
C LEU A 131 23.90 -0.04 -25.09
N VAL A 132 23.60 -1.32 -24.94
CA VAL A 132 22.28 -1.88 -24.59
C VAL A 132 22.33 -2.43 -23.18
#